data_AF-A0A1V5WS87-F1
#
_entry.id   AF-A0A1V5WS87-F1
#
_cell.length_a   1.000
_cell.length_b   1.000
_cell.length_c   1.000
_cell.angle_alpha   90.00
_cell.angle_beta   90.00
_cell.angle_gamma   90.00
#
_symmetry.space_group_name_H-M   'P 1'
#
loop_
_entity.id
_entity.type
_entity.pdbx_description
1 polymer ?
#
loop_
_entity_poly.entity_id
_entity_poly.type
_entity_poly.pdbx_seq_one_letter_code
_entity_poly.pdbx_strand_id
1 'polypeptide(L)'
;MSFKTGSTQIDGSINIDGSIFQWQQLFSGGGGGGGTGDVAWGSGNVGSNNQLITALGDGSIAAEPNLTYDLSLFSVNGDVSIGSNIYMTGGKILYLSGSTGQIKYVSDELNLIGNNIHLNAATNIILEPFAGRVNILSDVSISSDLTVSSDIINPGMPNASTNYTVYFDTTTKKLSYADAPSGGDVDISTLSIESYVNTSTYYDSSIRYRTMPEPSTGFGSGNGAEGLFVNFKAANTISSYYCGYIDTGGRIALADADASNMMPAVAINTTGSSLSAGTNYNLLIYGVVRNTAWNFAIGQPVYVGLSGEVTTTMPSSAPDCVQVIGRTVSPDSIIFNPSPDFVVLK
;
A
#
# COMPACT_ATOMS: atom_id res chain seq x y z
N MET A 1 31.21 -85.30 -32.49
CA MET A 1 30.21 -86.29 -32.93
C MET A 1 29.14 -85.53 -33.70
N SER A 2 29.00 -85.73 -35.01
CA SER A 2 28.05 -85.00 -35.84
C SER A 2 26.80 -85.84 -36.02
N PHE A 3 25.69 -85.47 -35.39
CA PHE A 3 24.38 -86.06 -35.69
C PHE A 3 23.80 -85.32 -36.90
N LYS A 4 23.80 -85.96 -38.07
CA LYS A 4 23.02 -85.50 -39.24
C LYS A 4 21.72 -86.30 -39.27
N THR A 5 20.68 -85.75 -38.66
CA THR A 5 19.32 -86.29 -38.74
C THR A 5 18.43 -85.26 -39.44
N GLY A 6 17.51 -85.71 -40.29
CA GLY A 6 16.58 -84.81 -40.99
C GLY A 6 15.65 -84.04 -40.04
N SER A 7 15.44 -84.58 -38.84
CA SER A 7 14.82 -83.91 -37.69
C SER A 7 15.35 -84.56 -36.41
N THR A 8 15.52 -83.77 -35.35
CA THR A 8 15.81 -84.28 -34.01
C THR A 8 14.70 -83.79 -33.10
N GLN A 9 13.83 -84.69 -32.66
CA GLN A 9 12.87 -84.41 -31.60
C GLN A 9 13.52 -84.71 -30.26
N ILE A 10 13.45 -83.77 -29.32
CA ILE A 10 13.99 -83.96 -27.96
C ILE A 10 12.85 -83.67 -26.98
N ASP A 11 12.37 -84.72 -26.34
CA ASP A 11 11.23 -84.67 -25.41
C ASP A 11 11.67 -84.26 -23.99
N GLY A 12 12.67 -83.38 -23.88
CA GLY A 12 13.26 -82.96 -22.61
C GLY A 12 14.22 -81.78 -22.75
N SER A 13 14.92 -81.45 -21.67
CA SER A 13 15.84 -80.31 -21.64
C SER A 13 17.13 -80.63 -22.39
N ILE A 14 17.52 -79.77 -23.34
CA ILE A 14 18.83 -79.83 -23.99
C ILE A 14 19.77 -78.92 -23.21
N ASN A 15 20.86 -79.49 -22.67
CA ASN A 15 21.91 -78.70 -22.04
C ASN A 15 23.05 -78.52 -23.04
N ILE A 16 23.26 -77.29 -23.51
CA ILE A 16 24.23 -76.99 -24.57
C ILE A 16 25.34 -76.12 -23.97
N ASP A 17 26.53 -76.71 -23.86
CA ASP A 17 27.73 -76.02 -23.39
C ASP A 17 28.48 -75.37 -24.56
N GLY A 18 27.79 -74.45 -25.26
CA GLY A 18 28.28 -73.82 -26.49
C GLY A 18 27.22 -73.03 -27.25
N SER A 19 27.55 -72.61 -28.48
CA SER A 19 26.65 -71.83 -29.34
C SER A 19 25.68 -72.73 -30.11
N ILE A 20 24.40 -72.34 -30.12
CA ILE A 20 23.41 -72.92 -31.03
C ILE A 20 23.49 -72.16 -32.35
N PHE A 21 23.88 -72.85 -33.42
CA PHE A 21 23.82 -72.30 -34.78
C PHE A 21 22.66 -72.94 -35.52
N GLN A 22 21.62 -72.17 -35.85
CA GLN A 22 20.49 -72.63 -36.65
C GLN A 22 20.56 -72.02 -38.05
N TRP A 23 20.49 -72.86 -39.08
CA TRP A 23 20.49 -72.44 -40.47
C TRP A 23 19.04 -72.36 -40.98
N GLN A 24 18.55 -71.14 -41.23
CA GLN A 24 17.37 -70.84 -42.06
C GLN A 24 16.00 -71.45 -41.66
N GLN A 25 15.65 -71.60 -40.38
CA GLN A 25 14.28 -71.95 -39.99
C GLN A 25 13.73 -71.06 -38.86
N LEU A 26 12.51 -70.55 -39.05
CA LEU A 26 11.71 -69.91 -38.00
C LEU A 26 11.51 -70.88 -36.83
N PHE A 27 11.58 -70.39 -35.60
CA PHE A 27 10.88 -71.04 -34.50
C PHE A 27 9.38 -70.94 -34.81
N SER A 28 8.75 -72.06 -35.17
CA SER A 28 7.31 -72.13 -35.38
C SER A 28 6.71 -73.06 -34.32
N GLY A 29 6.25 -72.48 -33.21
CA GLY A 29 5.45 -73.21 -32.22
C GLY A 29 4.04 -73.46 -32.75
N GLY A 30 3.82 -74.65 -33.33
CA GLY A 30 2.48 -75.11 -33.71
C GLY A 30 1.62 -75.36 -32.47
N GLY A 31 0.51 -74.63 -32.36
CA GLY A 31 -0.40 -74.66 -31.21
C GLY A 31 -0.92 -76.06 -30.87
N GLY A 32 -0.77 -76.42 -29.61
CA GLY A 32 -1.26 -77.69 -29.06
C GLY A 32 -1.06 -77.74 -27.54
N GLY A 33 -1.67 -76.81 -26.81
CA GLY A 33 -1.75 -76.84 -25.34
C GLY A 33 -0.80 -75.88 -24.63
N GLY A 34 -1.32 -74.70 -24.28
CA GLY A 34 -1.01 -73.98 -23.04
C GLY A 34 0.42 -73.46 -22.77
N GLY A 35 1.38 -73.62 -23.68
CA GLY A 35 2.72 -73.05 -23.55
C GLY A 35 2.90 -71.81 -24.41
N THR A 36 3.20 -70.67 -23.79
CA THR A 36 3.59 -69.41 -24.43
C THR A 36 4.92 -69.60 -25.16
N GLY A 37 4.88 -69.71 -26.48
CA GLY A 37 6.06 -69.79 -27.33
C GLY A 37 6.65 -68.42 -27.66
N ASP A 38 7.99 -68.40 -27.77
CA ASP A 38 8.81 -67.49 -28.58
C ASP A 38 9.43 -66.25 -27.90
N VAL A 39 10.31 -66.42 -26.89
CA VAL A 39 11.57 -65.66 -26.80
C VAL A 39 12.65 -66.53 -26.12
N ALA A 40 13.83 -66.62 -26.73
CA ALA A 40 15.01 -67.26 -26.15
C ALA A 40 15.45 -66.54 -24.86
N TRP A 41 15.19 -67.13 -23.70
CA TRP A 41 15.79 -66.70 -22.45
C TRP A 41 17.20 -67.28 -22.36
N GLY A 42 18.20 -66.50 -22.76
CA GLY A 42 19.57 -66.75 -22.32
C GLY A 42 19.65 -66.39 -20.84
N SER A 43 19.61 -67.36 -19.94
CA SER A 43 20.05 -67.19 -18.56
C SER A 43 21.58 -67.08 -18.53
N GLY A 44 22.10 -66.02 -19.15
CA GLY A 44 23.51 -65.65 -19.07
C GLY A 44 23.82 -65.09 -17.67
N ASN A 45 24.95 -65.50 -17.11
CA ASN A 45 25.42 -65.11 -15.79
C ASN A 45 25.19 -63.62 -15.47
N VAL A 46 24.79 -63.38 -14.23
CA VAL A 46 24.64 -62.05 -13.62
C VAL A 46 25.90 -61.22 -13.86
N GLY A 47 25.78 -60.13 -14.63
CA GLY A 47 26.82 -59.13 -14.79
C GLY A 47 27.36 -58.92 -16.20
N SER A 48 26.50 -58.58 -17.17
CA SER A 48 26.53 -57.32 -17.95
C SER A 48 25.62 -57.48 -19.18
N ASN A 49 24.46 -56.80 -19.11
CA ASN A 49 23.46 -56.65 -20.17
C ASN A 49 22.73 -57.92 -20.61
N ASN A 50 21.57 -58.20 -19.98
CA ASN A 50 20.50 -59.01 -20.58
C ASN A 50 19.97 -58.27 -21.81
N GLN A 51 20.64 -58.43 -22.95
CA GLN A 51 20.24 -57.81 -24.20
C GLN A 51 19.08 -58.64 -24.77
N LEU A 52 17.88 -58.06 -24.84
CA LEU A 52 16.84 -58.59 -25.72
C LEU A 52 17.36 -58.42 -27.15
N ILE A 53 17.79 -59.51 -27.80
CA ILE A 53 18.28 -59.47 -29.18
C ILE A 53 17.07 -59.30 -30.10
N THR A 54 16.93 -58.08 -30.61
CA THR A 54 16.04 -57.65 -31.69
C THR A 54 16.29 -58.46 -32.98
N ALA A 55 15.28 -58.92 -33.73
CA ALA A 55 15.42 -59.70 -34.97
C ALA A 55 16.25 -59.01 -36.08
N LEU A 56 16.52 -57.70 -35.94
CA LEU A 56 17.30 -56.90 -36.88
C LEU A 56 18.79 -56.76 -36.50
N GLY A 57 19.21 -57.23 -35.31
CA GLY A 57 20.60 -57.14 -34.85
C GLY A 57 21.09 -55.71 -34.58
N ASP A 58 20.21 -54.70 -34.64
CA ASP A 58 20.50 -53.28 -34.39
C ASP A 58 20.13 -52.83 -32.97
N GLY A 59 19.62 -53.74 -32.14
CA GLY A 59 19.19 -53.47 -30.77
C GLY A 59 17.79 -52.89 -30.62
N SER A 60 17.01 -52.73 -31.70
CA SER A 60 15.60 -52.32 -31.66
C SER A 60 14.67 -53.49 -31.33
N ILE A 61 13.60 -53.25 -30.56
CA ILE A 61 12.51 -54.22 -30.35
C ILE A 61 11.37 -53.87 -31.31
N ALA A 62 11.10 -54.73 -32.30
CA ALA A 62 9.89 -54.67 -33.10
C ALA A 62 8.74 -55.37 -32.35
N ALA A 63 8.20 -54.72 -31.32
CA ALA A 63 7.05 -55.22 -30.58
C ALA A 63 5.74 -54.88 -31.31
N GLU A 64 4.73 -55.74 -31.14
CA GLU A 64 3.33 -55.40 -31.43
C GLU A 64 2.91 -54.14 -30.64
N PRO A 65 1.84 -53.40 -31.04
CA PRO A 65 1.52 -52.06 -30.52
C PRO A 65 1.33 -51.93 -28.98
N ASN A 66 1.22 -53.03 -28.24
CA ASN A 66 0.83 -53.07 -26.83
C ASN A 66 1.90 -53.76 -25.96
N LEU A 67 3.10 -53.20 -25.87
CA LEU A 67 4.08 -53.64 -24.89
C LEU A 67 3.62 -53.25 -23.47
N THR A 68 3.28 -54.25 -22.64
CA THR A 68 2.93 -54.06 -21.23
C THR A 68 4.05 -54.55 -20.31
N TYR A 69 4.31 -53.77 -19.25
CA TYR A 69 5.20 -54.14 -18.16
C TYR A 69 4.35 -54.36 -16.90
N ASP A 70 4.36 -55.57 -16.34
CA ASP A 70 3.49 -55.98 -15.24
C ASP A 70 4.10 -55.79 -13.85
N LEU A 71 5.41 -55.53 -13.78
CA LEU A 71 6.13 -55.28 -12.53
C LEU A 71 5.99 -53.80 -12.09
N SER A 72 6.45 -53.51 -10.87
CA SER A 72 6.27 -52.22 -10.20
C SER A 72 7.12 -51.06 -10.75
N LEU A 73 8.20 -51.33 -11.48
CA LEU A 73 9.16 -50.31 -11.92
C LEU A 73 9.72 -50.62 -13.32
N PHE A 74 9.43 -49.75 -14.28
CA PHE A 74 10.18 -49.64 -15.53
C PHE A 74 11.28 -48.58 -15.35
N SER A 75 12.54 -48.92 -15.60
CA SER A 75 13.70 -48.04 -15.42
C SER A 75 14.57 -48.02 -16.67
N VAL A 76 14.96 -46.82 -17.12
CA VAL A 76 15.84 -46.60 -18.27
C VAL A 76 17.03 -45.77 -17.81
N ASN A 77 18.26 -46.24 -18.06
CA ASN A 77 19.51 -45.57 -17.66
C ASN A 77 20.08 -44.67 -18.78
N GLY A 78 19.20 -43.96 -19.49
CA GLY A 78 19.54 -43.15 -20.66
C GLY A 78 18.34 -42.38 -21.18
N ASP A 79 18.46 -41.87 -22.40
CA ASP A 79 17.41 -41.05 -23.02
C ASP A 79 16.19 -41.88 -23.43
N VAL A 80 15.00 -41.31 -23.24
CA VAL A 80 13.73 -41.86 -23.71
C VAL A 80 13.17 -40.91 -24.76
N SER A 81 12.94 -41.41 -25.97
CA SER A 81 12.30 -40.67 -27.06
C SER A 81 10.89 -41.20 -27.30
N ILE A 82 9.90 -40.31 -27.39
CA ILE A 82 8.49 -40.66 -27.54
C ILE A 82 7.95 -39.93 -28.76
N GLY A 83 7.46 -40.68 -29.76
CA GLY A 83 7.00 -40.10 -31.03
C GLY A 83 5.59 -39.50 -30.98
N SER A 84 4.83 -39.78 -29.92
CA SER A 84 3.44 -39.36 -29.75
C SER A 84 3.16 -38.94 -28.29
N ASN A 85 2.04 -39.40 -27.71
CA ASN A 85 1.57 -38.96 -26.40
C ASN A 85 2.01 -39.89 -25.27
N ILE A 86 2.18 -39.32 -24.09
CA ILE A 86 2.24 -40.04 -22.81
C ILE A 86 0.87 -39.90 -22.14
N TYR A 87 0.26 -41.02 -21.74
CA TYR A 87 -1.00 -41.01 -20.98
C TYR A 87 -0.76 -41.56 -19.58
N MET A 88 -1.15 -40.80 -18.55
CA MET A 88 -1.08 -41.21 -17.14
C MET A 88 -2.48 -41.16 -16.54
N THR A 89 -2.91 -42.23 -15.89
CA THR A 89 -4.28 -42.36 -15.35
C THR A 89 -4.28 -42.63 -13.84
N GLY A 90 -5.28 -42.13 -13.12
CA GLY A 90 -5.49 -42.43 -11.71
C GLY A 90 -4.47 -41.79 -10.75
N GLY A 91 -4.44 -40.44 -10.69
CA GLY A 91 -3.68 -39.68 -9.69
C GLY A 91 -2.15 -39.87 -9.75
N LYS A 92 -1.62 -40.21 -10.92
CA LYS A 92 -0.19 -40.44 -11.12
C LYS A 92 0.53 -39.11 -11.31
N ILE A 93 1.80 -39.08 -10.95
CA ILE A 93 2.64 -37.89 -10.97
C ILE A 93 3.86 -38.18 -11.85
N LEU A 94 4.20 -37.26 -12.73
CA LEU A 94 5.47 -37.25 -13.43
C LEU A 94 6.49 -36.48 -12.58
N TYR A 95 7.49 -37.18 -12.06
CA TYR A 95 8.59 -36.56 -11.31
C TYR A 95 9.77 -36.29 -12.26
N LEU A 96 10.18 -35.02 -12.34
CA LEU A 96 11.40 -34.61 -13.03
C LEU A 96 12.34 -34.01 -11.98
N SER A 97 13.26 -34.82 -11.47
CA SER A 97 14.17 -34.44 -10.38
C SER A 97 15.63 -34.60 -10.79
N GLY A 98 16.49 -33.73 -10.27
CA GLY A 98 17.92 -33.67 -10.58
C GLY A 98 18.43 -32.23 -10.44
N SER A 99 19.76 -32.04 -10.42
CA SER A 99 20.35 -30.69 -10.29
C SER A 99 20.02 -29.75 -11.45
N THR A 100 19.58 -30.30 -12.60
CA THR A 100 19.30 -29.57 -13.84
C THR A 100 18.03 -30.07 -14.54
N GLY A 101 17.10 -30.68 -13.81
CA GLY A 101 15.83 -31.15 -14.40
C GLY A 101 15.06 -29.99 -15.01
N GLN A 102 14.73 -30.08 -16.30
CA GLN A 102 14.04 -29.04 -17.05
C GLN A 102 12.97 -29.67 -17.94
N ILE A 103 11.86 -28.95 -18.13
CA ILE A 103 10.94 -29.22 -19.22
C ILE A 103 11.23 -28.18 -20.31
N LYS A 104 11.77 -28.63 -21.45
CA LYS A 104 12.13 -27.77 -22.57
C LYS A 104 11.24 -28.09 -23.77
N TYR A 105 10.54 -27.09 -24.28
CA TYR A 105 9.77 -27.17 -25.52
C TYR A 105 10.51 -26.36 -26.60
N VAL A 106 10.74 -26.97 -27.76
CA VAL A 106 11.57 -26.40 -28.84
C VAL A 106 10.73 -25.68 -29.91
N SER A 107 9.45 -26.01 -30.04
CA SER A 107 8.50 -25.32 -30.91
C SER A 107 7.09 -25.33 -30.33
N ASP A 108 6.26 -24.38 -30.78
CA ASP A 108 4.82 -24.27 -30.56
C ASP A 108 4.40 -23.78 -29.16
N GLU A 109 3.98 -24.69 -28.27
CA GLU A 109 3.28 -24.31 -27.05
C GLU A 109 3.45 -25.37 -25.95
N LEU A 110 3.58 -24.90 -24.70
CA LEU A 110 3.34 -25.70 -23.52
C LEU A 110 1.97 -25.34 -22.95
N ASN A 111 1.01 -26.26 -23.07
CA ASN A 111 -0.35 -26.05 -22.58
C ASN A 111 -0.58 -26.85 -21.28
N LEU A 112 -0.71 -26.15 -20.15
CA LEU A 112 -1.09 -26.74 -18.87
C LEU A 112 -2.57 -26.43 -18.65
N ILE A 113 -3.43 -27.43 -18.80
CA ILE A 113 -4.87 -27.30 -18.57
C ILE A 113 -5.23 -28.12 -17.34
N GLY A 114 -5.86 -27.48 -16.36
CA GLY A 114 -6.38 -28.14 -15.18
C GLY A 114 -6.98 -27.14 -14.22
N ASN A 115 -7.75 -27.64 -13.25
CA ASN A 115 -8.39 -26.78 -12.25
C ASN A 115 -7.37 -26.15 -11.29
N ASN A 116 -6.27 -26.86 -11.01
CA ASN A 116 -5.22 -26.43 -10.08
C ASN A 116 -3.85 -26.60 -10.75
N ILE A 117 -3.25 -25.49 -11.19
CA ILE A 117 -1.87 -25.45 -11.69
C ILE A 117 -1.04 -24.72 -10.64
N HIS A 118 -0.16 -25.44 -9.95
CA HIS A 118 0.68 -24.88 -8.89
C HIS A 118 2.12 -24.76 -9.40
N LEU A 119 2.61 -23.52 -9.52
CA LEU A 119 4.02 -23.23 -9.74
C LEU A 119 4.60 -22.76 -8.42
N ASN A 120 5.43 -23.60 -7.78
CA ASN A 120 6.07 -23.29 -6.51
C ASN A 120 7.59 -23.38 -6.68
N ALA A 121 8.28 -22.25 -6.55
CA ALA A 121 9.72 -22.17 -6.64
C ALA A 121 10.30 -21.73 -5.29
N ALA A 122 11.39 -22.36 -4.86
CA ALA A 122 12.08 -22.00 -3.62
C ALA A 122 12.76 -20.61 -3.68
N THR A 123 13.04 -20.13 -4.89
CA THR A 123 13.66 -18.81 -5.13
C THR A 123 12.73 -17.94 -5.97
N ASN A 124 12.68 -18.17 -7.28
CA ASN A 124 11.97 -17.33 -8.23
C ASN A 124 11.23 -18.15 -9.28
N ILE A 125 10.11 -17.60 -9.75
CA ILE A 125 9.53 -17.94 -11.06
C ILE A 125 9.90 -16.79 -11.99
N ILE A 126 10.71 -17.06 -13.01
CA ILE A 126 11.19 -16.04 -13.94
C ILE A 126 10.51 -16.25 -15.29
N LEU A 127 9.90 -15.19 -15.81
CA LEU A 127 9.40 -15.13 -17.17
C LEU A 127 10.41 -14.29 -17.98
N GLU A 128 11.43 -14.96 -18.50
CA GLU A 128 12.52 -14.37 -19.30
C GLU A 128 11.95 -13.63 -20.53
N PRO A 129 12.61 -12.57 -21.01
CA PRO A 129 11.99 -11.55 -21.86
C PRO A 129 11.22 -12.15 -23.03
N PHE A 130 9.91 -11.95 -23.01
CA PHE A 130 8.99 -12.36 -24.07
C PHE A 130 8.30 -11.12 -24.64
N ALA A 131 8.12 -11.05 -25.95
CA ALA A 131 7.49 -9.90 -26.64
C ALA A 131 5.96 -9.81 -26.39
N GLY A 132 5.39 -10.75 -25.64
CA GLY A 132 3.96 -10.92 -25.43
C GLY A 132 3.45 -10.29 -24.13
N ARG A 133 2.36 -10.84 -23.61
CA ARG A 133 1.69 -10.39 -22.38
C ARG A 133 1.37 -11.60 -21.50
N VAL A 134 1.36 -11.40 -20.18
CA VAL A 134 0.73 -12.34 -19.24
C VAL A 134 -0.71 -11.88 -19.05
N ASN A 135 -1.67 -12.67 -19.52
CA ASN A 135 -3.09 -12.38 -19.39
C ASN A 135 -3.67 -13.19 -18.22
N ILE A 136 -4.23 -12.51 -17.23
CA ILE A 136 -4.94 -13.13 -16.11
C ILE A 136 -6.38 -12.63 -16.15
N LEU A 137 -7.33 -13.55 -16.33
CA LEU A 137 -8.75 -13.23 -16.57
C LEU A 137 -9.57 -13.07 -15.27
N SER A 138 -8.97 -13.39 -14.13
CA SER A 138 -9.62 -13.36 -12.81
C SER A 138 -8.70 -12.68 -11.80
N ASP A 139 -8.82 -13.04 -10.54
CA ASP A 139 -8.15 -12.36 -9.44
C ASP A 139 -6.65 -12.69 -9.39
N VAL A 140 -5.86 -11.67 -9.06
CA VAL A 140 -4.43 -11.78 -8.77
C VAL A 140 -4.24 -11.45 -7.30
N SER A 141 -3.57 -12.34 -6.56
CA SER A 141 -3.23 -12.14 -5.15
C SER A 141 -1.71 -12.07 -4.98
N ILE A 142 -1.23 -11.05 -4.27
CA ILE A 142 0.19 -10.82 -4.00
C ILE A 142 0.32 -10.64 -2.48
N SER A 143 1.06 -11.52 -1.82
CA SER A 143 1.17 -11.55 -0.35
C SER A 143 2.14 -10.52 0.22
N SER A 144 3.05 -10.03 -0.60
CA SER A 144 4.11 -9.11 -0.21
C SER A 144 4.17 -7.97 -1.22
N ASP A 145 5.28 -7.79 -1.94
CA ASP A 145 5.50 -6.60 -2.75
C ASP A 145 5.17 -6.85 -4.24
N LEU A 146 4.59 -5.83 -4.88
CA LEU A 146 4.49 -5.70 -6.33
C LEU A 146 5.42 -4.57 -6.78
N THR A 147 6.43 -4.90 -7.60
CA THR A 147 7.30 -3.91 -8.23
C THR A 147 6.95 -3.78 -9.71
N VAL A 148 6.67 -2.56 -10.18
CA VAL A 148 6.46 -2.23 -11.60
C VAL A 148 7.48 -1.18 -12.00
N SER A 149 8.31 -1.49 -13.00
CA SER A 149 9.41 -0.62 -13.45
C SER A 149 9.00 0.42 -14.50
N SER A 150 7.76 0.36 -14.96
CA SER A 150 7.18 1.22 -16.00
C SER A 150 5.72 1.55 -15.63
N ASP A 151 4.91 1.92 -16.61
CA ASP A 151 3.54 2.37 -16.40
C ASP A 151 2.58 1.23 -16.04
N ILE A 152 1.63 1.54 -15.16
CA ILE A 152 0.44 0.73 -14.91
C ILE A 152 -0.69 1.29 -15.78
N ILE A 153 -1.12 0.53 -16.79
CA ILE A 153 -2.19 0.94 -17.71
C ILE A 153 -3.52 0.37 -17.26
N ASN A 154 -4.48 1.24 -16.95
CA ASN A 154 -5.88 0.87 -16.75
C ASN A 154 -6.70 1.18 -18.03
N PRO A 155 -7.24 0.19 -18.76
CA PRO A 155 -7.96 0.42 -20.02
C PRO A 155 -9.18 1.35 -19.93
N GLY A 156 -9.75 1.55 -18.73
CA GLY A 156 -10.88 2.46 -18.51
C GLY A 156 -10.48 3.94 -18.36
N MET A 157 -9.17 4.23 -18.31
CA MET A 157 -8.64 5.58 -18.11
C MET A 157 -8.75 6.39 -19.40
N PRO A 158 -9.36 7.59 -19.39
CA PRO A 158 -9.50 8.41 -20.59
C PRO A 158 -8.12 8.79 -21.13
N ASN A 159 -7.90 8.53 -22.43
CA ASN A 159 -6.63 8.71 -23.14
C ASN A 159 -6.14 10.18 -23.25
N ALA A 160 -6.77 11.13 -22.55
CA ALA A 160 -6.72 12.56 -22.85
C ALA A 160 -6.15 13.46 -21.74
N SER A 161 -5.85 12.94 -20.54
CA SER A 161 -5.20 13.72 -19.49
C SER A 161 -4.12 12.90 -18.82
N THR A 162 -2.87 13.38 -18.88
CA THR A 162 -1.70 12.83 -18.17
C THR A 162 -1.80 13.01 -16.65
N ASN A 163 -2.86 13.66 -16.16
CA ASN A 163 -2.96 14.15 -14.79
C ASN A 163 -4.16 13.48 -14.12
N TYR A 164 -3.99 12.23 -13.72
CA TYR A 164 -4.96 11.51 -12.89
C TYR A 164 -4.20 10.95 -11.69
N THR A 165 -4.64 11.31 -10.50
CA THR A 165 -4.08 10.75 -9.26
C THR A 165 -4.76 9.41 -9.00
N VAL A 166 -3.97 8.35 -8.88
CA VAL A 166 -4.45 7.06 -8.37
C VAL A 166 -4.55 7.17 -6.86
N TYR A 167 -5.74 6.97 -6.30
CA TYR A 167 -5.96 6.95 -4.86
C TYR A 167 -6.64 5.66 -4.43
N PHE A 168 -6.36 5.23 -3.19
CA PHE A 168 -7.03 4.10 -2.58
C PHE A 168 -8.30 4.58 -1.87
N ASP A 169 -9.47 4.19 -2.37
CA ASP A 169 -10.73 4.41 -1.67
C ASP A 169 -10.83 3.43 -0.49
N THR A 170 -10.68 3.97 0.71
CA THR A 170 -10.72 3.17 1.96
C THR A 170 -12.09 2.57 2.26
N THR A 171 -13.16 3.06 1.63
CA THR A 171 -14.54 2.60 1.81
C THR A 171 -14.82 1.41 0.90
N THR A 172 -14.52 1.54 -0.39
CA THR A 172 -14.75 0.47 -1.38
C THR A 172 -13.60 -0.53 -1.48
N LYS A 173 -12.45 -0.22 -0.84
CA LYS A 173 -11.20 -1.00 -0.90
C LYS A 173 -10.68 -1.17 -2.33
N LYS A 174 -10.92 -0.18 -3.19
CA LYS A 174 -10.51 -0.17 -4.59
C LYS A 174 -9.51 0.95 -4.84
N LEU A 175 -8.55 0.69 -5.72
CA LEU A 175 -7.79 1.77 -6.34
C LEU A 175 -8.70 2.42 -7.39
N SER A 176 -8.88 3.73 -7.28
CA SER A 176 -9.69 4.56 -8.17
C SER A 176 -8.82 5.67 -8.76
N TYR A 177 -9.25 6.24 -9.88
CA TYR A 177 -8.65 7.41 -10.50
C TYR A 177 -9.69 8.53 -10.54
N ALA A 178 -9.24 9.77 -10.31
CA ALA A 178 -10.04 10.97 -10.49
C ALA A 178 -9.18 12.04 -11.16
N ASP A 179 -9.82 12.97 -11.87
CA ASP A 179 -9.13 14.10 -12.51
C ASP A 179 -8.17 14.71 -11.48
N ALA A 180 -6.91 14.94 -11.87
CA ALA A 180 -6.00 15.68 -11.01
C ALA A 180 -6.69 16.99 -10.63
N PRO A 181 -6.57 17.43 -9.36
CA PRO A 181 -7.08 18.73 -8.95
C PRO A 181 -6.65 19.77 -9.97
N SER A 182 -7.59 20.57 -10.47
CA SER A 182 -7.36 21.57 -11.52
C SER A 182 -6.37 22.63 -11.02
N GLY A 183 -5.08 22.36 -11.18
CA GLY A 183 -4.01 23.17 -10.60
C GLY A 183 -2.62 22.63 -10.92
N GLY A 184 -2.25 22.60 -12.20
CA GLY A 184 -0.88 22.36 -12.66
C GLY A 184 -0.38 20.92 -12.48
N ASP A 185 0.59 20.51 -13.31
CA ASP A 185 1.26 19.23 -13.18
C ASP A 185 1.82 19.09 -11.76
N VAL A 186 1.27 18.16 -10.98
CA VAL A 186 1.76 17.86 -9.65
C VAL A 186 3.04 17.02 -9.83
N ASP A 187 4.18 17.71 -9.82
CA ASP A 187 5.49 17.07 -9.89
C ASP A 187 5.76 16.23 -8.62
N ILE A 188 5.48 14.93 -8.72
CA ILE A 188 5.65 13.94 -7.66
C ILE A 188 7.12 13.82 -7.22
N SER A 189 8.10 14.27 -8.04
CA SER A 189 9.52 14.25 -7.65
C SER A 189 9.87 15.30 -6.58
N THR A 190 9.00 16.29 -6.37
CA THR A 190 9.11 17.29 -5.29
C THR A 190 8.22 16.98 -4.08
N LEU A 191 7.38 15.96 -4.18
CA LEU A 191 6.55 15.48 -3.10
C LEU A 191 7.25 14.29 -2.45
N SER A 192 8.18 14.57 -1.53
CA SER A 192 8.45 13.61 -0.46
C SER A 192 7.12 13.27 0.21
N ILE A 193 7.01 12.08 0.81
CA ILE A 193 5.84 11.68 1.62
C ILE A 193 5.37 12.80 2.58
N GLU A 194 6.25 13.72 2.95
CA GLU A 194 6.00 14.92 3.75
C GLU A 194 4.98 15.90 3.14
N SER A 195 4.80 15.94 1.80
CA SER A 195 3.77 16.79 1.18
C SER A 195 2.36 16.24 1.41
N TYR A 196 2.21 14.92 1.41
CA TYR A 196 0.93 14.25 1.64
C TYR A 196 0.52 14.32 3.13
N VAL A 197 1.50 14.48 4.03
CA VAL A 197 1.27 14.79 5.44
C VAL A 197 0.65 16.19 5.61
N ASN A 198 0.87 17.12 4.67
CA ASN A 198 0.30 18.48 4.72
C ASN A 198 -1.04 18.65 3.99
N THR A 199 -1.52 17.64 3.25
CA THR A 199 -2.81 17.72 2.53
C THR A 199 -3.81 16.65 2.96
N SER A 200 -3.35 15.62 3.66
CA SER A 200 -4.19 14.69 4.39
C SER A 200 -4.91 15.45 5.51
N THR A 201 -6.20 15.17 5.67
CA THR A 201 -7.10 15.61 6.75
C THR A 201 -6.67 15.17 8.16
N TYR A 202 -5.40 14.76 8.31
CA TYR A 202 -4.67 14.49 9.55
C TYR A 202 -4.00 15.74 10.14
N TYR A 203 -4.50 16.93 9.81
CA TYR A 203 -4.38 18.01 10.78
C TYR A 203 -5.21 17.60 12.00
N ASP A 204 -4.52 17.28 13.09
CA ASP A 204 -5.04 17.70 14.38
C ASP A 204 -5.49 19.15 14.21
N SER A 205 -6.80 19.36 14.29
CA SER A 205 -7.45 20.67 14.17
C SER A 205 -6.86 21.76 15.08
N SER A 206 -5.91 21.41 15.95
CA SER A 206 -5.12 22.30 16.80
C SER A 206 -4.15 23.23 16.05
N ILE A 207 -3.62 22.87 14.87
CA ILE A 207 -2.68 23.73 14.12
C ILE A 207 -3.38 24.33 12.90
N ARG A 208 -4.17 25.38 13.14
CA ARG A 208 -4.60 26.29 12.09
C ARG A 208 -3.58 27.41 11.95
N TYR A 209 -2.94 27.53 10.79
CA TYR A 209 -2.40 28.83 10.35
C TYR A 209 -3.60 29.75 10.10
N ARG A 210 -4.05 30.46 11.15
CA ARG A 210 -5.02 31.53 10.99
C ARG A 210 -4.30 32.66 10.27
N THR A 211 -4.45 32.73 8.95
CA THR A 211 -4.31 33.98 8.22
C THR A 211 -5.32 34.93 8.85
N MET A 212 -4.86 35.81 9.74
CA MET A 212 -5.72 36.84 10.30
C MET A 212 -6.14 37.72 9.12
N PRO A 213 -7.45 37.91 8.86
CA PRO A 213 -7.90 38.74 7.78
C PRO A 213 -7.25 40.13 7.87
N GLU A 214 -7.01 40.77 6.73
CA GLU A 214 -6.63 42.18 6.70
C GLU A 214 -7.66 42.98 7.53
N PRO A 215 -7.24 43.66 8.63
CA PRO A 215 -8.17 44.23 9.62
C PRO A 215 -9.21 45.20 9.04
N SER A 216 -8.94 45.77 7.86
CA SER A 216 -9.82 46.69 7.14
C SER A 216 -10.83 46.02 6.20
N THR A 217 -10.65 44.75 5.81
CA THR A 217 -11.54 44.06 4.84
C THR A 217 -12.11 42.74 5.35
N GLY A 218 -11.52 42.15 6.40
CA GLY A 218 -11.85 40.83 6.92
C GLY A 218 -13.11 40.71 7.77
N PHE A 219 -13.47 41.75 8.51
CA PHE A 219 -14.61 41.73 9.45
C PHE A 219 -15.94 42.17 8.81
N GLY A 220 -15.98 42.40 7.50
CA GLY A 220 -17.09 43.10 6.85
C GLY A 220 -17.29 44.52 7.42
N SER A 221 -18.42 45.16 7.13
CA SER A 221 -18.74 46.51 7.66
C SER A 221 -19.17 46.52 9.14
N GLY A 222 -18.99 45.42 9.87
CA GLY A 222 -19.50 45.22 11.24
C GLY A 222 -18.45 45.38 12.34
N ASN A 223 -18.92 45.32 13.58
CA ASN A 223 -18.07 45.15 14.76
C ASN A 223 -17.75 43.65 14.95
N GLY A 224 -16.55 43.31 15.45
CA GLY A 224 -16.16 41.92 15.61
C GLY A 224 -14.77 41.72 16.18
N ALA A 225 -14.40 40.46 16.40
CA ALA A 225 -13.06 40.08 16.85
C ALA A 225 -12.67 38.70 16.36
N GLU A 226 -11.40 38.51 16.06
CA GLU A 226 -10.81 37.23 15.69
C GLU A 226 -9.48 37.02 16.43
N GLY A 227 -9.28 35.80 16.94
CA GLY A 227 -8.06 35.44 17.65
C GLY A 227 -8.25 34.29 18.63
N LEU A 228 -7.50 34.33 19.73
CA LEU A 228 -7.55 33.38 20.83
C LEU A 228 -8.59 33.85 21.87
N PHE A 229 -9.54 32.97 22.14
CA PHE A 229 -10.59 33.18 23.13
C PHE A 229 -10.44 32.21 24.28
N VAL A 230 -10.72 32.67 25.50
CA VAL A 230 -10.77 31.84 26.70
C VAL A 230 -12.12 32.04 27.39
N ASN A 231 -12.67 30.95 27.92
CA ASN A 231 -13.92 30.99 28.67
C ASN A 231 -13.66 31.46 30.10
N PHE A 232 -14.18 32.64 30.46
CA PHE A 232 -14.08 33.20 31.81
C PHE A 232 -15.45 33.39 32.44
N LYS A 233 -15.53 33.18 33.75
CA LYS A 233 -16.69 33.55 34.56
C LYS A 233 -16.60 35.00 34.97
N ALA A 234 -17.60 35.82 34.67
CA ALA A 234 -17.64 37.23 35.06
C ALA A 234 -17.89 37.40 36.57
N ALA A 235 -17.14 38.29 37.21
CA ALA A 235 -17.31 38.68 38.61
C ALA A 235 -18.29 39.85 38.78
N ASN A 236 -18.26 40.79 37.84
CA ASN A 236 -19.10 41.98 37.79
C ASN A 236 -19.52 42.26 36.32
N THR A 237 -20.26 43.35 36.12
CA THR A 237 -20.64 43.79 34.77
C THR A 237 -19.44 44.37 34.03
N ILE A 238 -19.20 43.89 32.81
CA ILE A 238 -18.16 44.43 31.91
C ILE A 238 -18.83 44.81 30.60
N SER A 239 -18.79 46.09 30.23
CA SER A 239 -19.41 46.59 29.00
C SER A 239 -18.76 45.99 27.74
N SER A 240 -19.48 46.01 26.61
CA SER A 240 -18.91 45.60 25.33
C SER A 240 -17.69 46.45 24.98
N TYR A 241 -16.63 45.80 24.53
CA TYR A 241 -15.31 46.34 24.20
C TYR A 241 -14.51 46.90 25.38
N TYR A 242 -14.87 46.56 26.61
CA TYR A 242 -14.11 46.94 27.81
C TYR A 242 -13.19 45.78 28.22
N CYS A 243 -12.07 46.14 28.84
CA CYS A 243 -11.03 45.24 29.30
C CYS A 243 -11.35 44.67 30.69
N GLY A 244 -10.89 43.45 30.93
CA GLY A 244 -11.04 42.77 32.22
C GLY A 244 -9.72 42.24 32.75
N TYR A 245 -9.61 42.22 34.08
CA TYR A 245 -8.52 41.62 34.85
C TYR A 245 -9.00 40.37 35.59
N ILE A 246 -8.07 39.57 36.11
CA ILE A 246 -8.41 38.42 36.97
C ILE A 246 -8.50 38.89 38.42
N ASP A 247 -9.70 38.79 39.00
CA ASP A 247 -9.92 39.12 40.40
C ASP A 247 -9.30 38.09 41.36
N THR A 248 -9.32 38.38 42.66
CA THR A 248 -8.80 37.48 43.70
C THR A 248 -9.55 36.14 43.78
N GLY A 249 -10.73 36.03 43.17
CA GLY A 249 -11.53 34.82 43.08
C GLY A 249 -11.29 33.99 41.81
N GLY A 250 -10.34 34.39 40.95
CA GLY A 250 -10.04 33.73 39.69
C GLY A 250 -11.08 33.97 38.59
N ARG A 251 -11.90 35.02 38.73
CA ARG A 251 -12.95 35.42 37.78
C ARG A 251 -12.52 36.67 37.01
N ILE A 252 -13.11 36.90 35.85
CA ILE A 252 -12.85 38.12 35.09
C ILE A 252 -13.70 39.27 35.66
N ALA A 253 -13.06 40.36 36.04
CA ALA A 253 -13.69 41.58 36.54
C ALA A 253 -13.26 42.79 35.70
N LEU A 254 -14.04 43.88 35.71
CA LEU A 254 -13.74 45.11 34.99
C LEU A 254 -12.36 45.67 35.39
N ALA A 255 -11.47 45.87 34.43
CA ALA A 255 -10.17 46.49 34.67
C ALA A 255 -10.31 48.01 34.88
N ASP A 256 -9.43 48.61 35.65
CA ASP A 256 -9.47 50.04 35.97
C ASP A 256 -8.05 50.58 36.11
N ALA A 257 -7.68 51.53 35.25
CA ALA A 257 -6.37 52.15 35.30
C ALA A 257 -6.15 52.99 36.58
N ASP A 258 -7.17 53.50 37.27
CA ASP A 258 -7.00 54.24 38.54
C ASP A 258 -6.84 53.29 39.75
N ALA A 259 -6.91 51.97 39.55
CA ALA A 259 -6.87 50.99 40.63
C ALA A 259 -5.85 49.89 40.35
N SER A 260 -4.66 49.98 40.95
CA SER A 260 -3.57 49.01 40.71
C SER A 260 -3.90 47.57 41.12
N ASN A 261 -4.90 47.35 41.97
CA ASN A 261 -5.41 46.03 42.33
C ASN A 261 -6.43 45.46 41.31
N MET A 262 -6.79 46.24 40.29
CA MET A 262 -7.69 45.88 39.19
C MET A 262 -6.96 45.76 37.85
N MET A 263 -5.63 45.62 37.90
CA MET A 263 -4.72 45.51 36.77
C MET A 263 -3.74 44.33 37.02
N PRO A 264 -3.17 43.69 36.00
CA PRO A 264 -3.29 43.99 34.56
C PRO A 264 -4.59 43.47 33.92
N ALA A 265 -5.06 44.15 32.88
CA ALA A 265 -6.05 43.61 31.98
C ALA A 265 -5.48 42.43 31.17
N VAL A 266 -6.25 41.35 31.06
CA VAL A 266 -5.84 40.11 30.37
C VAL A 266 -6.78 39.73 29.22
N ALA A 267 -7.97 40.31 29.18
CA ALA A 267 -8.98 40.01 28.18
C ALA A 267 -9.79 41.25 27.81
N ILE A 268 -10.44 41.21 26.66
CA ILE A 268 -11.40 42.23 26.21
C ILE A 268 -12.74 41.58 25.89
N ASN A 269 -13.83 42.23 26.31
CA ASN A 269 -15.18 41.77 26.02
C ASN A 269 -15.56 42.09 24.57
N THR A 270 -15.56 41.10 23.69
CA THR A 270 -15.96 41.27 22.28
C THR A 270 -17.28 40.58 21.95
N THR A 271 -18.10 40.29 22.97
CA THR A 271 -19.37 39.54 22.81
C THR A 271 -20.49 40.37 22.18
N GLY A 272 -20.30 41.68 22.00
CA GLY A 272 -21.30 42.61 21.49
C GLY A 272 -22.35 43.05 22.53
N SER A 273 -22.23 42.60 23.78
CA SER A 273 -23.13 42.96 24.88
C SER A 273 -22.38 43.05 26.22
N SER A 274 -23.00 43.64 27.24
CA SER A 274 -22.42 43.67 28.58
C SER A 274 -22.45 42.28 29.23
N LEU A 275 -21.37 41.92 29.92
CA LEU A 275 -21.30 40.69 30.70
C LEU A 275 -22.15 40.81 31.96
N SER A 276 -22.72 39.70 32.41
CA SER A 276 -23.43 39.59 33.68
C SER A 276 -22.64 38.76 34.69
N ALA A 277 -22.57 39.24 35.93
CA ALA A 277 -21.90 38.54 37.02
C ALA A 277 -22.42 37.09 37.20
N GLY A 278 -21.50 36.15 37.40
CA GLY A 278 -21.82 34.75 37.61
C GLY A 278 -21.97 33.91 36.34
N THR A 279 -21.88 34.50 35.15
CA THR A 279 -22.03 33.81 33.86
C THR A 279 -20.69 33.63 33.15
N ASN A 280 -20.54 32.52 32.40
CA ASN A 280 -19.36 32.23 31.59
C ASN A 280 -19.47 32.86 30.20
N TYR A 281 -18.39 33.50 29.74
CA TYR A 281 -18.29 34.11 28.42
C TYR A 281 -16.95 33.79 27.77
N ASN A 282 -16.94 33.67 26.44
CA ASN A 282 -15.70 33.57 25.66
C ASN A 282 -15.18 34.98 25.40
N LEU A 283 -14.06 35.34 26.04
CA LEU A 283 -13.44 36.65 25.89
C LEU A 283 -12.13 36.52 25.10
N LEU A 284 -11.79 37.54 24.32
CA LEU A 284 -10.57 37.56 23.53
C LEU A 284 -9.37 37.88 24.44
N ILE A 285 -8.32 37.05 24.37
CA ILE A 285 -7.05 37.27 25.08
C ILE A 285 -5.91 37.69 24.16
N TYR A 286 -6.01 37.42 22.86
CA TYR A 286 -5.04 37.82 21.85
C TYR A 286 -5.71 37.80 20.47
N GLY A 287 -5.56 38.85 19.66
CA GLY A 287 -6.11 38.88 18.31
C GLY A 287 -6.46 40.27 17.79
N VAL A 288 -7.23 40.35 16.73
CA VAL A 288 -7.70 41.61 16.15
C VAL A 288 -9.12 41.90 16.64
N VAL A 289 -9.37 43.14 17.05
CA VAL A 289 -10.68 43.64 17.49
C VAL A 289 -11.05 44.83 16.63
N ARG A 290 -12.29 44.85 16.13
CA ARG A 290 -12.88 45.94 15.36
C ARG A 290 -14.12 46.48 16.06
N ASN A 291 -14.16 47.79 16.26
CA ASN A 291 -15.33 48.52 16.74
C ASN A 291 -15.46 49.81 15.93
N THR A 292 -16.52 49.90 15.13
CA THR A 292 -16.81 51.02 14.23
C THR A 292 -17.06 52.36 14.93
N ALA A 293 -17.25 52.35 16.26
CA ALA A 293 -17.33 53.57 17.06
C ALA A 293 -15.94 54.17 17.40
N TRP A 294 -14.85 53.43 17.19
CA TRP A 294 -13.50 53.93 17.40
C TRP A 294 -13.00 54.74 16.20
N ASN A 295 -12.16 55.73 16.49
CA ASN A 295 -11.51 56.57 15.49
C ASN A 295 -10.09 56.96 15.96
N PHE A 296 -9.23 55.96 16.10
CA PHE A 296 -7.86 56.13 16.57
C PHE A 296 -6.89 56.45 15.43
N ALA A 297 -5.75 57.06 15.76
CA ALA A 297 -4.65 57.19 14.81
C ALA A 297 -3.91 55.86 14.68
N ILE A 298 -3.61 55.42 13.45
CA ILE A 298 -2.95 54.14 13.15
C ILE A 298 -1.54 54.10 13.78
N GLY A 299 -1.11 52.92 14.24
CA GLY A 299 0.19 52.68 14.87
C GLY A 299 0.33 53.13 16.33
N GLN A 300 -0.67 53.78 16.94
CA GLN A 300 -0.61 54.22 18.33
C GLN A 300 -0.68 53.03 19.32
N PRO A 301 0.00 53.13 20.48
CA PRO A 301 -0.25 52.23 21.59
C PRO A 301 -1.66 52.41 22.12
N VAL A 302 -2.22 51.30 22.60
CA VAL A 302 -3.56 51.25 23.18
C VAL A 302 -3.43 50.91 24.65
N TYR A 303 -4.19 51.57 25.51
CA TYR A 303 -4.18 51.45 26.97
C TYR A 303 -5.57 51.11 27.51
N VAL A 304 -5.60 50.64 28.76
CA VAL A 304 -6.82 50.58 29.57
C VAL A 304 -7.12 51.97 30.11
N GLY A 305 -8.38 52.41 30.04
CA GLY A 305 -8.85 53.67 30.63
C GLY A 305 -9.33 53.53 32.08
N LEU A 306 -9.84 54.63 32.63
CA LEU A 306 -10.22 54.75 34.06
C LEU A 306 -11.53 54.02 34.41
N SER A 307 -12.17 53.38 33.44
CA SER A 307 -13.36 52.57 33.66
C SER A 307 -13.34 51.31 32.79
N GLY A 308 -12.13 50.86 32.42
CA GLY A 308 -11.89 49.65 31.63
C GLY A 308 -12.12 49.81 30.14
N GLU A 309 -12.45 51.00 29.65
CA GLU A 309 -12.54 51.27 28.22
C GLU A 309 -11.17 51.20 27.54
N VAL A 310 -11.19 50.98 26.23
CA VAL A 310 -9.99 51.01 25.39
C VAL A 310 -9.71 52.46 24.96
N THR A 311 -8.50 52.94 25.20
CA THR A 311 -8.09 54.31 24.84
C THR A 311 -6.70 54.36 24.20
N THR A 312 -6.42 55.41 23.43
CA THR A 312 -5.06 55.75 22.95
C THR A 312 -4.43 56.90 23.74
N THR A 313 -5.18 57.50 24.67
CA THR A 313 -4.67 58.47 25.63
C THR A 313 -4.08 57.73 26.82
N MET A 314 -2.76 57.82 27.00
CA MET A 314 -2.08 57.24 28.16
C MET A 314 -2.63 57.84 29.47
N PRO A 315 -3.01 57.02 30.46
CA PRO A 315 -3.27 57.50 31.83
C PRO A 315 -2.08 58.34 32.34
N SER A 316 -2.34 59.40 33.11
CA SER A 316 -1.32 60.44 33.37
C SER A 316 -1.33 61.02 34.78
N SER A 317 -2.30 60.67 35.61
CA SER A 317 -2.36 61.09 37.01
C SER A 317 -1.71 60.03 37.90
N ALA A 318 -1.17 60.43 39.05
CA ALA A 318 -0.86 59.46 40.09
C ALA A 318 -2.13 59.18 40.91
N PRO A 319 -2.47 57.92 41.23
CA PRO A 319 -1.68 56.68 41.07
C PRO A 319 -2.09 55.81 39.87
N ASP A 320 -2.41 56.39 38.71
CA ASP A 320 -2.88 55.64 37.54
C ASP A 320 -1.86 54.58 37.08
N CYS A 321 -2.38 53.52 36.48
CA CYS A 321 -1.66 52.39 35.91
C CYS A 321 -1.59 52.52 34.39
N VAL A 322 -0.39 52.48 33.84
CA VAL A 322 -0.13 52.44 32.40
C VAL A 322 0.18 51.02 31.99
N GLN A 323 -0.75 50.38 31.28
CA GLN A 323 -0.57 49.09 30.64
C GLN A 323 -0.83 49.22 29.14
N VAL A 324 0.14 48.82 28.32
CA VAL A 324 -0.08 48.72 26.87
C VAL A 324 -0.82 47.42 26.59
N ILE A 325 -2.04 47.54 26.08
CA ILE A 325 -2.92 46.39 25.78
C ILE A 325 -2.91 45.97 24.30
N GLY A 326 -2.24 46.75 23.44
CA GLY A 326 -2.21 46.48 22.01
C GLY A 326 -1.72 47.68 21.20
N ARG A 327 -1.95 47.59 19.88
CA ARG A 327 -1.73 48.70 18.94
C ARG A 327 -2.86 48.83 17.93
N THR A 328 -3.12 50.05 17.49
CA THR A 328 -4.09 50.34 16.44
C THR A 328 -3.55 49.89 15.08
N VAL A 329 -4.33 49.10 14.34
CA VAL A 329 -4.01 48.61 12.98
C VAL A 329 -4.82 49.32 11.90
N SER A 330 -5.96 49.90 12.26
CA SER A 330 -6.78 50.83 11.47
C SER A 330 -7.46 51.82 12.44
N PRO A 331 -8.19 52.86 11.95
CA PRO A 331 -8.88 53.78 12.85
C PRO A 331 -9.91 53.13 13.78
N ASP A 332 -10.49 52.02 13.35
CA ASP A 332 -11.56 51.30 14.02
C ASP A 332 -11.15 49.92 14.54
N SER A 333 -9.86 49.56 14.43
CA SER A 333 -9.37 48.24 14.82
C SER A 333 -8.01 48.25 15.52
N ILE A 334 -7.85 47.34 16.47
CA ILE A 334 -6.62 47.14 17.23
C ILE A 334 -6.17 45.68 17.12
N ILE A 335 -4.86 45.44 17.21
CA ILE A 335 -4.34 44.14 17.65
C ILE A 335 -4.28 44.17 19.17
N PHE A 336 -5.15 43.41 19.82
CA PHE A 336 -5.16 43.19 21.26
C PHE A 336 -4.10 42.14 21.60
N ASN A 337 -3.10 42.56 22.37
CA ASN A 337 -2.00 41.74 22.85
C ASN A 337 -1.51 42.35 24.16
N PRO A 338 -2.20 42.08 25.27
CA PRO A 338 -1.94 42.79 26.51
C PRO A 338 -0.58 42.44 27.08
N SER A 339 0.20 43.47 27.40
CA SER A 339 1.43 43.29 28.17
C SER A 339 1.07 42.72 29.55
N PRO A 340 1.78 41.71 30.05
CA PRO A 340 1.56 41.23 31.42
C PRO A 340 2.01 42.25 32.47
N ASP A 341 2.84 43.22 32.09
CA ASP A 341 3.40 44.23 32.97
C ASP A 341 2.65 45.57 32.84
N PHE A 342 2.56 46.30 33.95
CA PHE A 342 2.06 47.68 33.99
C PHE A 342 2.93 48.54 34.91
N VAL A 343 2.90 49.85 34.69
CA VAL A 343 3.62 50.83 35.53
C VAL A 343 2.60 51.65 36.30
N VAL A 344 2.82 51.81 37.61
CA VAL A 344 2.06 52.75 38.45
C VAL A 344 2.76 54.10 38.44
N LEU A 345 2.04 55.15 38.06
CA LEU A 345 2.54 56.52 38.07
C LEU A 345 2.69 57.04 39.51
N LYS A 346 3.72 57.86 39.74
CA LYS A 346 4.10 58.40 41.05
C LYS A 346 4.02 59.92 41.08
#